data_AF-A0A6P6RBR0-F1
#
_entry.id   AF-A0A6P6RBR0-F1
#
_cell.length_a   1.000
_cell.length_b   1.000
_cell.length_c   1.000
_cell.angle_alpha   90.00
_cell.angle_beta   90.00
_cell.angle_gamma   90.00
#
_symmetry.space_group_name_H-M   'P 1'
#
loop_
_entity.id
_entity.type
_entity.pdbx_description
1 polymer ?
#
loop_
_entity_poly.entity_id
_entity_poly.type
_entity_poly.pdbx_seq_one_letter_code
_entity_poly.pdbx_strand_id
1 'polypeptide(L)'
;MHKWTLRWKRPEFVCGLWLVLLVIRVCVCVCDAASVTDCSKHERHTRNYDYMEGGDVRIRRLYSGTQWFLMIDEFGNINGTQDPNNGYSVLEIRTVSEGGVLAIKGLKSQYYISMNRTGMLQGKKDYNDSCNFKEVFLENYYTAYSSVKWTKNGKEMFISLSQKGRPLRGKKTTKESISSHFIPMRCRQDKKKPA
;
A
#
# COMPACT_ATOMS: atom_id res chain seq x y z
N MET A 1 14.22 61.19 64.11
CA MET A 1 14.09 61.37 62.64
C MET A 1 13.31 60.18 62.10
N HIS A 2 12.13 60.46 61.57
CA HIS A 2 11.08 59.48 61.25
C HIS A 2 11.48 58.52 60.12
N LYS A 3 11.27 57.22 60.31
CA LYS A 3 11.24 56.22 59.23
C LYS A 3 9.89 55.52 59.23
N TRP A 4 9.10 55.78 58.20
CA TRP A 4 7.82 55.15 57.91
C TRP A 4 8.07 53.76 57.30
N THR A 5 7.44 52.72 57.84
CA THR A 5 7.36 51.40 57.18
C THR A 5 5.98 51.23 56.56
N LEU A 6 5.93 51.29 55.23
CA LEU A 6 4.73 51.07 54.43
C LEU A 6 4.42 49.57 54.33
N ARG A 7 3.15 49.25 54.57
CA ARG A 7 2.50 47.94 54.45
C ARG A 7 2.39 47.56 52.96
N TRP A 8 3.16 46.57 52.51
CA TRP A 8 3.06 46.03 51.15
C TRP A 8 2.04 44.87 51.06
N LYS A 9 1.04 45.07 50.21
CA LYS A 9 0.02 44.09 49.80
C LYS A 9 0.61 43.19 48.71
N ARG A 10 0.45 41.87 48.84
CA ARG A 10 0.70 40.88 47.76
C ARG A 10 -0.27 41.11 46.60
N PRO A 11 0.20 41.15 45.34
CA PRO A 11 -0.60 40.79 44.20
C PRO A 11 -0.52 39.27 44.01
N GLU A 12 -1.67 38.61 44.03
CA GLU A 12 -1.85 37.36 43.31
C GLU A 12 -1.67 37.60 41.80
N PHE A 13 -1.67 36.52 41.02
CA PHE A 13 -1.38 36.47 39.59
C PHE A 13 0.13 36.45 39.30
N VAL A 14 0.64 35.25 39.01
CA VAL A 14 1.18 34.82 37.70
C VAL A 14 2.05 33.58 37.98
N CYS A 15 1.44 32.40 38.11
CA CYS A 15 2.18 31.12 38.20
C CYS A 15 1.66 30.04 37.23
N GLY A 16 0.51 30.27 36.57
CA GLY A 16 -0.04 29.33 35.57
C GLY A 16 0.51 29.47 34.15
N LEU A 17 1.36 30.46 33.87
CA LEU A 17 1.84 30.76 32.51
C LEU A 17 3.22 30.15 32.17
N TRP A 18 3.92 29.58 33.16
CA TRP A 18 5.19 28.89 32.92
C TRP A 18 5.06 27.39 32.59
N LEU A 19 3.89 26.78 32.87
CA LEU A 19 3.66 25.37 32.52
C LEU A 19 3.16 25.18 31.07
N VAL A 20 2.52 26.18 30.46
CA VAL A 20 1.98 26.06 29.09
C VAL A 20 3.08 26.17 28.02
N LEU A 21 4.19 26.87 28.29
CA LEU A 21 5.31 26.99 27.35
C LEU A 21 6.22 25.76 27.29
N LEU A 22 6.11 24.83 28.25
CA LEU A 22 6.84 23.55 28.22
C LEU A 22 6.13 22.46 27.42
N VAL A 23 4.80 22.53 27.27
CA VAL A 23 4.03 21.54 26.49
C VAL A 23 4.07 21.83 24.99
N ILE A 24 4.37 23.06 24.59
CA ILE A 24 4.41 23.49 23.18
C ILE A 24 5.75 23.13 22.49
N ARG A 25 6.79 22.70 23.24
CA ARG A 25 8.11 22.33 22.68
C ARG A 25 8.39 20.82 22.55
N VAL A 26 7.43 19.95 22.86
CA VAL A 26 7.51 18.50 22.53
C VAL A 26 6.35 18.08 21.61
N CYS A 27 5.77 19.04 20.89
CA CYS A 27 5.13 18.77 19.60
C CYS A 27 6.16 19.03 18.49
N VAL A 28 7.37 18.46 18.65
CA VAL A 28 8.25 18.29 17.51
C VAL A 28 7.61 17.19 16.71
N CYS A 29 6.95 17.65 15.66
CA CYS A 29 6.36 16.89 14.59
C CYS A 29 7.14 15.61 14.36
N VAL A 30 6.54 14.47 14.71
CA VAL A 30 6.84 13.22 14.03
C VAL A 30 6.26 13.40 12.63
N CYS A 31 6.96 14.18 11.81
CA CYS A 31 6.87 14.06 10.38
C CYS A 31 7.48 12.69 10.12
N ASP A 32 6.65 11.65 10.06
CA ASP A 32 7.05 10.42 9.42
C ASP A 32 7.56 10.83 8.04
N ALA A 33 8.88 10.83 7.88
CA ALA A 33 9.51 10.95 6.60
C ALA A 33 9.08 9.69 5.84
N ALA A 34 7.93 9.80 5.15
CA ALA A 34 7.45 8.76 4.26
C ALA A 34 8.59 8.50 3.27
N SER A 35 9.31 7.41 3.50
CA SER A 35 10.39 6.95 2.64
C SER A 35 9.80 6.78 1.24
N VAL A 36 10.06 7.76 0.37
CA VAL A 36 9.72 7.71 -1.05
C VAL A 36 10.46 6.51 -1.59
N THR A 37 9.74 5.40 -1.79
CA THR A 37 10.33 4.17 -2.28
C THR A 37 10.58 4.38 -3.77
N ASP A 38 11.83 4.70 -4.10
CA ASP A 38 12.28 4.95 -5.46
C ASP A 38 12.06 3.71 -6.32
N CYS A 39 11.08 3.78 -7.23
CA CYS A 39 10.78 2.70 -8.16
C CYS A 39 11.81 2.57 -9.31
N SER A 40 12.88 3.39 -9.33
CA SER A 40 13.72 3.59 -10.51
C SER A 40 14.73 2.48 -10.83
N LYS A 41 14.94 1.48 -9.97
CA LYS A 41 16.05 0.53 -10.16
C LYS A 41 15.73 -0.80 -10.87
N HIS A 42 14.47 -1.11 -11.20
CA HIS A 42 14.15 -2.34 -11.94
C HIS A 42 13.92 -2.03 -13.43
N GLU A 43 15.01 -1.73 -14.13
CA GLU A 43 15.05 -1.63 -15.58
C GLU A 43 15.25 -3.01 -16.22
N ARG A 44 14.68 -3.18 -17.42
CA ARG A 44 14.35 -4.44 -18.09
C ARG A 44 15.54 -5.38 -18.25
N HIS A 45 15.51 -6.53 -17.58
CA HIS A 45 16.31 -7.68 -18.00
C HIS A 45 15.61 -8.37 -19.17
N THR A 46 16.29 -8.38 -20.32
CA THR A 46 15.95 -9.19 -21.48
C THR A 46 16.14 -10.68 -21.15
N ARG A 47 15.02 -11.42 -21.09
CA ARG A 47 14.88 -12.87 -21.26
C ARG A 47 16.08 -13.73 -20.78
N ASN A 48 16.13 -14.01 -19.48
CA ASN A 48 16.79 -15.19 -18.94
C ASN A 48 15.86 -15.82 -17.88
N TYR A 49 15.51 -17.10 -18.04
CA TYR A 49 14.57 -17.81 -17.16
C TYR A 49 15.32 -18.48 -16.00
N ASP A 50 15.75 -17.71 -15.01
CA ASP A 50 16.16 -18.25 -13.69
C ASP A 50 15.01 -18.07 -12.70
N TYR A 51 14.10 -19.05 -12.71
CA TYR A 51 12.86 -19.07 -11.92
C TYR A 51 13.08 -19.06 -10.39
N MET A 52 14.30 -19.32 -9.90
CA MET A 52 14.63 -19.35 -8.48
C MET A 52 15.47 -18.13 -8.01
N GLU A 53 16.11 -17.38 -8.91
CA GLU A 53 16.98 -16.24 -8.52
C GLU A 53 16.46 -14.87 -8.96
N GLY A 54 15.43 -14.78 -9.81
CA GLY A 54 14.88 -13.46 -10.15
C GLY A 54 13.90 -13.43 -11.31
N GLY A 55 12.96 -14.37 -11.38
CA GLY A 55 11.89 -14.37 -12.39
C GLY A 55 11.26 -12.98 -12.55
N ASP A 56 10.82 -12.62 -13.77
CA ASP A 56 10.43 -11.26 -14.17
C ASP A 56 9.74 -10.46 -13.05
N VAL A 57 10.48 -9.49 -12.48
CA VAL A 57 10.07 -8.64 -11.38
C VAL A 57 9.68 -7.27 -11.92
N ARG A 58 8.42 -6.89 -11.66
CA ARG A 58 7.84 -5.64 -12.16
C ARG A 58 7.37 -4.79 -10.97
N ILE A 59 7.99 -3.62 -10.80
CA ILE A 59 7.51 -2.62 -9.83
C ILE A 59 6.40 -1.80 -10.50
N ARG A 60 5.17 -1.90 -10.01
CA ARG A 60 3.98 -1.26 -10.58
C ARG A 60 3.04 -0.75 -9.50
N ARG A 61 2.14 0.13 -9.88
CA ARG A 61 0.90 0.41 -9.14
C ARG A 61 -0.24 -0.27 -9.89
N LEU A 62 -1.17 -0.91 -9.18
CA LEU A 62 -2.35 -1.50 -9.80
C LEU A 62 -3.53 -0.54 -9.65
N TYR A 63 -3.87 0.14 -10.75
CA TYR A 63 -4.99 1.08 -10.77
C TYR A 63 -6.29 0.35 -11.17
N SER A 64 -7.24 0.30 -10.26
CA SER A 64 -8.54 -0.36 -10.44
C SER A 64 -9.43 0.40 -11.43
N GLY A 65 -10.26 -0.32 -12.18
CA GLY A 65 -11.36 0.23 -12.97
C GLY A 65 -12.38 1.00 -12.12
N THR A 66 -12.39 0.80 -10.81
CA THR A 66 -13.16 1.61 -9.84
C THR A 66 -12.46 2.89 -9.38
N GLN A 67 -11.34 3.28 -10.01
CA GLN A 67 -10.59 4.52 -9.74
C GLN A 67 -9.86 4.55 -8.39
N TRP A 68 -9.28 3.42 -8.01
CA TRP A 68 -8.47 3.29 -6.79
C TRP A 68 -7.14 2.59 -7.10
N PHE A 69 -6.04 3.05 -6.53
CA PHE A 69 -4.81 2.28 -6.46
C PHE A 69 -4.93 1.21 -5.38
N LEU A 70 -4.68 -0.04 -5.74
CA LEU A 70 -4.57 -1.11 -4.75
C LEU A 70 -3.38 -0.85 -3.84
N MET A 71 -3.60 -0.89 -2.53
CA MET A 71 -2.57 -0.72 -1.53
C MET A 71 -2.65 -1.80 -0.45
N ILE A 72 -1.51 -2.02 0.20
CA ILE A 72 -1.38 -2.87 1.38
C ILE A 72 -0.57 -2.11 2.43
N ASP A 73 -1.24 -1.76 3.53
CA ASP A 73 -0.67 -0.91 4.59
C ASP A 73 0.38 -1.66 5.44
N GLU A 74 0.98 -0.95 6.40
CA GLU A 74 1.97 -1.49 7.35
C GLU A 74 1.44 -2.60 8.27
N PHE A 75 0.13 -2.68 8.43
CA PHE A 75 -0.55 -3.69 9.24
C PHE A 75 -1.02 -4.89 8.40
N GLY A 76 -0.79 -4.87 7.08
CA GLY A 76 -1.22 -5.91 6.15
C GLY A 76 -2.69 -5.81 5.74
N ASN A 77 -3.37 -4.69 6.01
CA ASN A 77 -4.71 -4.45 5.50
C ASN A 77 -4.64 -4.03 4.03
N ILE A 78 -5.52 -4.62 3.24
CA ILE A 78 -5.63 -4.33 1.81
C ILE A 78 -6.80 -3.39 1.59
N ASN A 79 -6.57 -2.27 0.91
CA ASN A 79 -7.60 -1.30 0.57
C ASN A 79 -7.25 -0.55 -0.72
N GLY A 80 -8.15 0.31 -1.17
CA GLY A 80 -7.89 1.28 -2.23
C GLY A 80 -7.44 2.62 -1.67
N THR A 81 -6.54 3.30 -2.37
CA THR A 81 -6.21 4.72 -2.14
C THR A 81 -6.33 5.52 -3.44
N GLN A 82 -6.72 6.79 -3.34
CA GLN A 82 -6.74 7.72 -4.46
C GLN A 82 -5.47 8.57 -4.53
N ASP A 83 -4.61 8.52 -3.50
CA ASP A 83 -3.34 9.25 -3.49
C ASP A 83 -2.33 8.53 -4.42
N PRO A 84 -1.94 9.13 -5.56
CA PRO A 84 -0.99 8.53 -6.49
C PRO A 84 0.44 8.42 -5.91
N ASN A 85 0.75 9.21 -4.89
CA ASN A 85 2.08 9.26 -4.26
C ASN A 85 2.19 8.33 -3.04
N ASN A 86 1.11 7.65 -2.67
CA ASN A 86 1.11 6.74 -1.54
C ASN A 86 2.08 5.57 -1.77
N GLY A 87 3.13 5.48 -0.95
CA GLY A 87 4.15 4.43 -1.06
C GLY A 87 3.62 3.00 -0.82
N TYR A 88 2.52 2.84 -0.08
CA TYR A 88 1.88 1.54 0.15
C TYR A 88 1.11 1.02 -1.08
N SER A 89 0.92 1.85 -2.11
CA SER A 89 0.35 1.44 -3.41
C SER A 89 1.40 0.91 -4.39
N VAL A 90 2.69 0.97 -4.03
CA VAL A 90 3.78 0.47 -4.86
C VAL A 90 3.95 -1.03 -4.60
N LEU A 91 3.71 -1.81 -5.65
CA LEU A 91 3.69 -3.26 -5.61
C LEU A 91 4.80 -3.83 -6.48
N GLU A 92 5.47 -4.84 -5.95
CA GLU A 92 6.35 -5.73 -6.70
C GLU A 92 5.54 -6.94 -7.16
N ILE A 93 5.45 -7.12 -8.46
CA ILE A 93 4.81 -8.28 -9.10
C ILE A 93 5.94 -9.15 -9.61
N ARG A 94 6.10 -10.34 -9.01
CA ARG A 94 7.15 -11.30 -9.38
C ARG A 94 6.54 -12.59 -9.91
N THR A 95 7.17 -13.16 -10.92
CA THR A 95 6.83 -14.50 -11.39
C THR A 95 7.49 -15.54 -10.47
N VAL A 96 6.70 -16.49 -9.94
CA VAL A 96 7.17 -17.45 -8.93
C VAL A 96 7.19 -18.90 -9.40
N SER A 97 6.57 -19.21 -10.54
CA SER A 97 6.54 -20.57 -11.10
C SER A 97 6.33 -20.53 -12.61
N GLU A 98 6.75 -21.60 -13.28
CA GLU A 98 6.39 -21.91 -14.66
C GLU A 98 4.86 -21.85 -14.84
N GLY A 99 4.40 -21.37 -16.00
CA GLY A 99 2.97 -21.16 -16.27
C GLY A 99 2.43 -19.78 -15.86
N GLY A 100 3.29 -18.81 -15.56
CA GLY A 100 2.90 -17.41 -15.35
C GLY A 100 2.21 -17.14 -14.02
N VAL A 101 2.54 -17.93 -12.99
CA VAL A 101 2.04 -17.69 -11.63
C VAL A 101 2.81 -16.54 -11.01
N LEU A 102 2.09 -15.60 -10.42
CA LEU A 102 2.61 -14.37 -9.85
C LEU A 102 2.40 -14.34 -8.34
N ALA A 103 3.35 -13.72 -7.64
CA ALA A 103 3.17 -13.20 -6.30
C ALA A 103 3.22 -11.67 -6.34
N ILE A 104 2.33 -11.02 -5.57
CA ILE A 104 2.23 -9.57 -5.51
C ILE A 104 2.57 -9.13 -4.08
N LYS A 105 3.62 -8.32 -3.93
CA LYS A 105 4.14 -7.87 -2.64
C LYS A 105 4.13 -6.35 -2.55
N GLY A 106 3.68 -5.79 -1.43
CA GLY A 106 3.85 -4.37 -1.16
C GLY A 106 5.32 -4.04 -0.88
N LEU A 107 5.92 -3.12 -1.63
CA LEU A 107 7.32 -2.76 -1.42
C LEU A 107 7.55 -2.06 -0.07
N LYS A 108 6.65 -1.16 0.32
CA LYS A 108 6.80 -0.44 1.58
C LYS A 108 6.47 -1.33 2.79
N SER A 109 5.35 -2.06 2.74
CA SER A 109 4.88 -2.85 3.88
C SER A 109 5.49 -4.25 3.97
N GLN A 110 6.10 -4.74 2.88
CA GLN A 110 6.71 -6.07 2.76
C GLN A 110 5.74 -7.25 2.93
N TYR A 111 4.43 -7.02 2.90
CA TYR A 111 3.42 -8.07 2.88
C TYR A 111 3.11 -8.53 1.45
N TYR A 112 2.95 -9.84 1.28
CA TYR A 112 2.31 -10.42 0.11
C TYR A 112 0.81 -10.26 0.20
N ILE A 113 0.18 -9.90 -0.90
CA ILE A 113 -1.26 -10.07 -1.07
C ILE A 113 -1.54 -11.56 -1.13
N SER A 114 -2.52 -12.02 -0.38
CA SER A 114 -2.99 -13.39 -0.37
C SER A 114 -4.51 -13.43 -0.36
N MET A 115 -5.09 -14.55 -0.79
CA MET A 115 -6.51 -14.80 -0.69
C MET A 115 -6.74 -16.07 0.12
N ASN A 116 -7.69 -16.05 1.05
CA ASN A 116 -8.06 -17.24 1.80
C ASN A 116 -9.24 -18.02 1.17
N ARG A 117 -9.56 -19.20 1.71
CA ARG A 117 -10.67 -20.06 1.25
C ARG A 117 -12.05 -19.38 1.23
N THR A 118 -12.25 -18.36 2.08
CA THR A 118 -13.51 -17.60 2.10
C THR A 118 -13.58 -16.55 0.98
N GLY A 119 -12.49 -16.35 0.26
CA GLY A 119 -12.29 -15.32 -0.76
C GLY A 119 -11.87 -13.97 -0.17
N MET A 120 -11.46 -13.89 1.10
CA MET A 120 -11.02 -12.63 1.70
C MET A 120 -9.56 -12.37 1.34
N LEU A 121 -9.26 -11.15 0.90
CA LEU A 121 -7.89 -10.69 0.68
C LEU A 121 -7.23 -10.36 2.03
N GLN A 122 -5.98 -10.79 2.20
CA GLN A 122 -5.20 -10.58 3.41
C GLN A 122 -3.74 -10.32 3.07
N GLY A 123 -3.09 -9.44 3.83
CA GLY A 123 -1.63 -9.33 3.84
C GLY A 123 -0.98 -10.46 4.63
N LYS A 124 0.07 -11.09 4.08
CA LYS A 124 0.90 -12.07 4.81
C LYS A 124 2.38 -11.77 4.61
N LYS A 125 3.19 -11.83 5.68
CA LYS A 125 4.65 -11.73 5.58
C LYS A 125 5.26 -12.99 4.98
N ASP A 126 4.75 -14.14 5.42
CA ASP A 126 5.22 -15.43 4.93
C ASP A 126 4.53 -15.81 3.62
N TYR A 127 5.36 -16.03 2.60
CA TYR A 127 4.92 -16.50 1.31
C TYR A 127 4.43 -17.97 1.40
N ASN A 128 3.34 -18.26 0.69
CA ASN A 128 2.76 -19.59 0.53
C ASN A 128 1.80 -19.59 -0.67
N ASP A 129 1.24 -20.75 -1.04
CA ASP A 129 0.35 -20.88 -2.21
C ASP A 129 -0.87 -19.95 -2.22
N SER A 130 -1.33 -19.45 -1.07
CA SER A 130 -2.46 -18.51 -1.02
C SER A 130 -2.10 -17.12 -1.57
N CYS A 131 -0.81 -16.85 -1.75
CA CYS A 131 -0.26 -15.66 -2.39
C CYS A 131 -0.10 -15.80 -3.91
N ASN A 132 -0.46 -16.96 -4.48
CA ASN A 132 -0.30 -17.23 -5.90
C ASN A 132 -1.52 -16.79 -6.71
N PHE A 133 -1.26 -15.94 -7.70
CA PHE A 133 -2.25 -15.42 -8.63
C PHE A 133 -1.85 -15.67 -10.08
N LYS A 134 -2.82 -15.63 -11.00
CA LYS A 134 -2.58 -15.59 -12.44
C LYS A 134 -3.02 -14.25 -13.00
N GLU A 135 -2.22 -13.70 -13.90
CA GLU A 135 -2.55 -12.52 -14.68
C GLU A 135 -3.41 -12.94 -15.88
N VAL A 136 -4.61 -12.36 -15.98
CA VAL A 136 -5.58 -12.65 -17.04
C VAL A 136 -5.79 -11.36 -17.84
N PHE A 137 -5.29 -11.34 -19.08
CA PHE A 137 -5.55 -10.25 -20.01
C PHE A 137 -7.01 -10.30 -20.48
N LEU A 138 -7.67 -9.14 -20.43
CA LEU A 138 -9.05 -8.96 -20.84
C LEU A 138 -9.10 -8.28 -22.20
N GLU A 139 -10.20 -8.49 -22.92
CA GLU A 139 -10.42 -7.93 -24.27
C GLU A 139 -10.44 -6.38 -24.29
N ASN A 140 -10.77 -5.76 -23.16
CA ASN A 140 -10.84 -4.31 -22.99
C ASN A 140 -9.50 -3.67 -22.55
N TYR A 141 -8.37 -4.35 -22.75
CA TYR A 141 -7.01 -3.93 -22.34
C TYR A 141 -6.78 -3.82 -20.83
N TYR A 142 -7.77 -4.20 -20.02
CA TYR A 142 -7.56 -4.36 -18.58
C TYR A 142 -6.97 -5.73 -18.26
N THR A 143 -6.47 -5.84 -17.04
CA THR A 143 -5.93 -7.08 -16.49
C THR A 143 -6.72 -7.46 -15.24
N ALA A 144 -6.99 -8.74 -15.06
CA ALA A 144 -7.55 -9.29 -13.83
C ALA A 144 -6.57 -10.25 -13.18
N TYR A 145 -6.61 -10.38 -11.85
CA TYR A 145 -5.73 -11.28 -11.10
C TYR A 145 -6.56 -12.35 -10.40
N SER A 146 -6.51 -13.59 -10.88
CA SER A 146 -7.26 -14.72 -10.30
C SER A 146 -6.41 -15.50 -9.30
N SER A 147 -7.00 -15.98 -8.21
CA SER A 147 -6.32 -16.87 -7.28
C SER A 147 -6.06 -18.23 -7.94
N VAL A 148 -4.84 -18.74 -7.82
CA VAL A 148 -4.50 -20.10 -8.28
C VAL A 148 -5.15 -21.16 -7.40
N LYS A 149 -5.14 -20.93 -6.09
CA LYS A 149 -5.56 -21.93 -5.09
C LYS A 149 -7.06 -21.99 -4.86
N TRP A 150 -7.75 -20.85 -4.95
CA TRP A 150 -9.14 -20.74 -4.48
C TRP A 150 -10.12 -20.44 -5.60
N THR A 151 -11.13 -21.31 -5.73
CA THR A 151 -12.25 -21.17 -6.65
C THR A 151 -13.58 -21.33 -5.91
N LYS A 152 -14.67 -20.84 -6.49
CA LYS A 152 -16.04 -21.04 -6.00
C LYS A 152 -16.81 -21.90 -7.00
N ASN A 153 -17.05 -23.16 -6.69
CA ASN A 153 -17.78 -24.09 -7.56
C ASN A 153 -17.19 -24.13 -8.98
N GLY A 154 -15.86 -24.22 -9.09
CA GLY A 154 -15.14 -24.18 -10.36
C GLY A 154 -14.91 -22.77 -10.95
N LYS A 155 -15.59 -21.73 -10.45
CA LYS A 155 -15.39 -20.35 -10.89
C LYS A 155 -14.18 -19.71 -10.21
N GLU A 156 -13.33 -19.05 -11.00
CA GLU A 156 -12.19 -18.28 -10.50
C GLU A 156 -12.62 -17.17 -9.53
N MET A 157 -11.76 -16.91 -8.53
CA MET A 157 -11.90 -15.78 -7.61
C MET A 157 -10.83 -14.73 -7.93
N PHE A 158 -11.20 -13.46 -7.94
CA PHE A 158 -10.32 -12.37 -8.36
C PHE A 158 -9.99 -11.42 -7.21
N ILE A 159 -8.81 -10.79 -7.31
CA ILE A 159 -8.57 -9.55 -6.59
C ILE A 159 -9.53 -8.51 -7.16
N SER A 160 -10.28 -7.82 -6.30
CA SER A 160 -11.24 -6.80 -6.72
C SER A 160 -11.43 -5.73 -5.66
N LEU A 161 -11.62 -4.48 -6.10
CA LEU A 161 -11.98 -3.35 -5.25
C LEU A 161 -13.40 -2.88 -5.57
N SER A 162 -14.18 -2.59 -4.54
CA SER A 162 -15.50 -1.96 -4.67
C SER A 162 -15.37 -0.51 -5.16
N GLN A 163 -16.50 0.11 -5.50
CA GLN A 163 -16.57 1.54 -5.82
C GLN A 163 -16.11 2.44 -4.66
N LYS A 164 -16.18 1.95 -3.41
CA LYS A 164 -15.72 2.65 -2.21
C LYS A 164 -14.25 2.34 -1.87
N GLY A 165 -13.49 1.73 -2.78
CA GLY A 165 -12.09 1.35 -2.58
C GLY A 165 -11.88 0.11 -1.71
N ARG A 166 -12.92 -0.43 -1.06
CA ARG A 166 -12.78 -1.60 -0.18
C ARG A 166 -12.61 -2.91 -0.95
N PRO A 167 -11.79 -3.86 -0.47
CA PRO A 167 -11.63 -5.16 -1.12
C PRO A 167 -12.94 -5.95 -1.08
N LEU A 168 -13.25 -6.63 -2.19
CA LEU A 168 -14.39 -7.53 -2.27
C LEU A 168 -13.96 -8.96 -1.94
N ARG A 169 -14.91 -9.76 -1.46
CA ARG A 169 -14.68 -11.21 -1.28
C ARG A 169 -14.68 -11.87 -2.66
N GLY A 170 -13.64 -12.63 -2.98
CA GLY A 170 -13.47 -13.38 -4.23
C GLY A 170 -14.66 -14.26 -4.63
N LYS A 171 -15.42 -14.78 -3.65
CA LYS A 171 -16.67 -15.51 -3.90
C LYS A 171 -17.79 -14.68 -4.56
N LYS A 172 -17.64 -13.36 -4.60
CA LYS A 172 -18.56 -12.38 -5.22
C LYS A 172 -17.98 -11.73 -6.47
N THR A 173 -16.76 -12.09 -6.87
CA THR A 173 -16.05 -11.47 -8.00
C THR A 173 -16.27 -12.26 -9.28
N THR A 174 -16.19 -11.58 -10.42
CA THR A 174 -16.20 -12.20 -11.75
C THR A 174 -15.16 -11.52 -12.63
N LYS A 175 -14.75 -12.19 -13.72
CA LYS A 175 -13.78 -11.65 -14.68
C LYS A 175 -14.33 -10.41 -15.41
N GLU A 176 -15.62 -10.40 -15.68
CA GLU A 176 -16.32 -9.37 -16.45
C GLU A 176 -16.59 -8.09 -15.63
N SER A 177 -16.56 -8.19 -14.29
CA SER A 177 -16.84 -7.05 -13.44
C SER A 177 -15.70 -6.04 -13.45
N ILE A 178 -16.03 -4.76 -13.69
CA ILE A 178 -15.10 -3.62 -13.59
C ILE A 178 -14.37 -3.57 -12.25
N SER A 179 -14.99 -4.09 -11.18
CA SER A 179 -14.35 -4.18 -9.85
C SER A 179 -13.11 -5.07 -9.81
N SER A 180 -12.97 -6.01 -10.74
CA SER A 180 -11.83 -6.93 -10.89
C SER A 180 -10.80 -6.44 -11.91
N HIS A 181 -11.04 -5.31 -12.57
CA HIS A 181 -10.22 -4.81 -13.67
C HIS A 181 -9.13 -3.88 -13.11
N PHE A 182 -7.89 -4.11 -13.52
CA PHE A 182 -6.74 -3.30 -13.13
C PHE A 182 -5.89 -2.92 -14.35
N ILE A 183 -5.23 -1.78 -14.24
CA ILE A 183 -4.20 -1.30 -15.17
C ILE A 183 -2.88 -1.26 -14.41
N PRO A 184 -1.88 -2.08 -14.80
CA PRO A 184 -0.54 -2.00 -14.23
C PRO A 184 0.17 -0.72 -14.70
N MET A 185 0.24 0.27 -13.82
CA MET A 185 0.89 1.55 -14.08
C MET A 185 2.35 1.52 -13.64
N ARG A 186 3.24 2.13 -14.44
CA ARG A 186 4.61 2.40 -14.00
C ARG A 186 4.58 3.46 -12.90
N CYS A 187 5.47 3.35 -11.92
CA CYS A 187 5.71 4.49 -11.04
C CYS A 187 6.23 5.67 -11.85
N ARG A 188 5.73 6.89 -11.56
CA ARG A 188 6.41 8.10 -12.02
C ARG A 188 7.81 8.13 -11.40
N GLN A 189 8.82 8.27 -12.24
CA GLN A 189 10.15 8.68 -11.80
C GLN A 189 10.05 10.17 -11.46
N ASP A 190 10.33 10.54 -10.22
CA ASP A 190 10.63 11.93 -9.94
C ASP A 190 11.94 12.23 -10.68
N LYS A 191 11.85 13.05 -11.73
CA LYS A 191 13.04 13.60 -12.39
C LYS A 191 13.85 14.26 -11.28
N LYS A 192 15.01 13.70 -10.92
CA LYS A 192 16.00 14.40 -10.10
C LYS A 192 16.19 15.76 -10.75
N LYS A 193 15.75 16.82 -10.07
CA LYS A 193 16.04 18.19 -10.49
C LYS A 193 17.57 18.28 -10.50
N PRO A 194 18.22 18.51 -11.66
CA PRO A 194 19.66 18.70 -11.65
C PRO A 194 19.96 19.88 -10.72
N ALA A 195 20.92 19.66 -9.83
CA ALA A 195 21.42 20.64 -8.89
C ALA A 195 21.98 21.86 -9.63
#